data_AF-A0A6N7YF40-F1
#
_entry.id   AF-A0A6N7YF40-F1
#
_cell.length_a   1.000
_cell.length_b   1.000
_cell.length_c   1.000
_cell.angle_alpha   90.00
_cell.angle_beta   90.00
_cell.angle_gamma   90.00
#
_symmetry.space_group_name_H-M   'P 1'
#
loop_
_entity.id
_entity.type
_entity.pdbx_description
1 polymer ?
#
loop_
_entity_poly.entity_id
_entity_poly.type
_entity_poly.pdbx_seq_one_letter_code
_entity_poly.pdbx_strand_id
1 'polypeptide(L)'
;MPTFQGLEFDYALHLLPPGRMGFSRWRWELWHGSTLLATGWRTDRGAAVRALQGHGARVALRMFGLRREPPAPATLTRDLAPGRALKVELGAVSFTLMPRGLDRDLVPVAAG
;
A
#
# COMPACT_ATOMS: atom_id res chain seq x y z
N MET A 1 10.06 -12.11 -22.96
CA MET A 1 10.64 -11.57 -21.71
C MET A 1 10.08 -12.37 -20.54
N PRO A 2 10.86 -12.75 -19.52
CA PRO A 2 10.31 -13.38 -18.33
C PRO A 2 9.43 -12.38 -17.58
N THR A 3 8.18 -12.76 -17.32
CA THR A 3 7.26 -12.02 -16.46
C THR A 3 7.33 -12.63 -15.07
N PHE A 4 7.75 -11.86 -14.07
CA PHE A 4 7.80 -12.33 -12.70
C PHE A 4 6.46 -12.08 -12.01
N GLN A 5 5.78 -13.17 -11.67
CA GLN A 5 4.44 -13.17 -11.07
C GLN A 5 4.52 -13.68 -9.63
N GLY A 6 3.60 -13.20 -8.78
CA GLY A 6 3.35 -13.79 -7.45
C GLY A 6 4.11 -13.20 -6.27
N LEU A 7 4.68 -12.00 -6.37
CA LEU A 7 5.23 -11.32 -5.19
C LEU A 7 4.09 -10.74 -4.35
N GLU A 8 4.05 -11.06 -3.06
CA GLU A 8 3.05 -10.56 -2.14
C GLU A 8 3.71 -9.67 -1.08
N PHE A 9 3.08 -8.52 -0.83
CA PHE A 9 3.43 -7.64 0.28
C PHE A 9 2.19 -7.41 1.12
N ASP A 10 2.35 -7.42 2.44
CA ASP A 10 1.26 -6.97 3.30
C ASP A 10 1.29 -5.46 3.43
N TYR A 11 0.12 -4.85 3.58
CA TYR A 11 0.01 -3.42 3.84
C TYR A 11 -0.94 -3.13 4.99
N ALA A 12 -0.68 -2.03 5.68
CA ALA A 12 -1.61 -1.48 6.66
C ALA A 12 -1.91 -0.03 6.29
N LEU A 13 -3.17 0.38 6.35
CA LEU A 13 -3.61 1.74 6.04
C LEU A 13 -4.58 2.21 7.12
N HIS A 14 -4.13 3.17 7.93
CA HIS A 14 -4.88 3.61 9.11
C HIS A 14 -5.09 5.12 9.11
N LEU A 15 -6.31 5.54 9.42
CA LEU A 15 -6.57 6.92 9.78
C LEU A 15 -6.03 7.15 11.20
N LEU A 16 -5.07 8.07 11.32
CA LEU A 16 -4.57 8.53 12.61
C LEU A 16 -5.58 9.50 13.24
N PRO A 17 -5.65 9.53 14.58
CA PRO A 17 -6.47 10.49 15.28
C PRO A 17 -6.18 11.93 14.82
N PRO A 18 -7.23 12.76 14.67
CA PRO A 18 -7.07 14.17 14.33
C PRO A 18 -6.16 14.84 15.36
N GLY A 19 -5.12 15.52 14.86
CA GLY A 19 -4.24 16.32 15.72
C GLY A 19 -4.85 17.70 15.98
N ARG A 20 -4.13 18.54 16.75
CA ARG A 20 -4.52 19.94 17.02
C ARG A 20 -4.75 20.80 15.77
N MET A 21 -4.23 20.40 14.61
CA MET A 21 -4.29 21.18 13.36
C MET A 21 -5.47 20.83 12.44
N GLY A 22 -6.44 20.02 12.89
CA GLY A 22 -7.72 19.85 12.19
C GLY A 22 -7.70 19.05 10.87
N PHE A 23 -6.54 18.59 10.41
CA PHE A 23 -6.43 17.74 9.21
C PHE A 23 -6.32 16.25 9.55
N SER A 24 -6.95 15.43 8.71
CA SER A 24 -6.81 13.97 8.74
C SER A 24 -5.40 13.55 8.37
N ARG A 25 -4.88 12.51 9.01
CA ARG A 25 -3.57 11.94 8.69
C ARG A 25 -3.73 10.45 8.45
N TRP A 26 -3.33 9.98 7.30
CA TRP A 26 -3.35 8.57 6.93
C TRP A 26 -1.94 8.01 7.06
N ARG A 27 -1.75 7.03 7.94
CA ARG A 27 -0.52 6.25 8.04
C ARG A 27 -0.62 5.05 7.12
N TRP A 28 0.45 4.79 6.39
CA TRP A 28 0.59 3.59 5.57
C TRP A 28 1.84 2.83 5.98
N GLU A 29 1.78 1.51 5.85
CA GLU A 29 2.87 0.59 6.13
C GLU A 29 2.94 -0.47 5.04
N LEU A 30 4.16 -0.87 4.69
CA LEU A 30 4.46 -1.90 3.72
C LEU A 30 5.33 -2.96 4.41
N TRP A 31 4.92 -4.21 4.29
CA TRP A 31 5.51 -5.34 4.98
C TRP A 31 5.83 -6.47 4.00
N HIS A 32 6.77 -7.33 4.38
CA HIS A 32 7.02 -8.62 3.76
C HIS A 32 7.22 -9.64 4.87
N GLY A 33 6.19 -10.48 5.10
CA GLY A 33 6.14 -11.37 6.25
C GLY A 33 6.14 -10.62 7.58
N SER A 34 7.17 -10.82 8.40
CA SER A 34 7.38 -10.12 9.68
C SER A 34 8.19 -8.83 9.57
N THR A 35 8.73 -8.52 8.38
CA THR A 35 9.64 -7.39 8.18
C THR A 35 8.89 -6.16 7.68
N LEU A 36 9.03 -5.03 8.37
CA LEU A 36 8.57 -3.72 7.89
C LEU A 36 9.54 -3.20 6.83
N LEU A 37 9.07 -3.06 5.60
CA LEU A 37 9.87 -2.58 4.47
C LEU A 37 9.86 -1.05 4.36
N ALA A 38 8.71 -0.43 4.60
CA ALA A 38 8.55 1.03 4.53
C ALA A 38 7.30 1.50 5.29
N THR A 39 7.33 2.75 5.76
CA THR A 39 6.17 3.40 6.36
C THR A 39 6.20 4.90 6.13
N GLY A 40 5.05 5.55 6.19
CA GLY A 40 4.93 6.99 6.16
C GLY A 40 3.52 7.46 6.45
N TRP A 41 3.30 8.77 6.31
CA TRP A 41 1.98 9.37 6.47
C TRP A 41 1.69 10.40 5.37
N ARG A 42 0.40 10.62 5.08
CA ARG A 42 -0.10 11.66 4.17
C ARG A 42 -1.36 12.29 4.74
N THR A 43 -1.71 13.48 4.25
CA THR A 43 -2.91 14.21 4.69
C THR A 43 -4.18 13.70 4.00
N ASP A 44 -4.05 13.01 2.88
CA ASP A 44 -5.16 12.37 2.18
C ASP A 44 -4.93 10.86 1.96
N ARG A 45 -6.03 10.10 1.95
CA ARG A 45 -6.01 8.65 1.77
C ARG A 45 -5.43 8.26 0.41
N GLY A 46 -5.83 8.95 -0.65
CA GLY A 46 -5.37 8.65 -2.01
C GLY A 46 -3.86 8.82 -2.17
N ALA A 47 -3.24 9.83 -1.56
CA ALA A 47 -1.80 9.99 -1.54
C ALA A 47 -1.11 8.96 -0.66
N ALA A 48 -1.70 8.55 0.46
CA ALA A 48 -1.14 7.44 1.25
C ALA A 48 -1.12 6.16 0.41
N VAL A 49 -2.20 5.87 -0.30
CA VAL A 49 -2.32 4.71 -1.22
C VAL A 49 -1.33 4.79 -2.39
N ARG A 50 -1.15 5.96 -3.01
CA ARG A 50 -0.12 6.15 -4.06
C ARG A 50 1.30 5.99 -3.50
N ALA A 51 1.56 6.51 -2.31
CA ALA A 51 2.86 6.40 -1.67
C ALA A 51 3.21 4.94 -1.32
N LEU A 52 2.21 4.17 -0.85
CA LEU A 52 2.32 2.74 -0.61
C LEU A 52 2.64 1.97 -1.90
N GLN A 53 1.84 2.15 -2.95
CA GLN A 53 2.09 1.47 -4.24
C GLN A 53 3.44 1.83 -4.84
N GLY A 54 3.85 3.10 -4.77
CA GLY A 54 5.16 3.54 -5.25
C GLY A 54 6.32 2.93 -4.46
N HIS A 55 6.17 2.71 -3.15
CA HIS A 55 7.17 1.98 -2.36
C HIS A 55 7.16 0.48 -2.68
N GLY A 56 5.99 -0.15 -2.80
CA GLY A 56 5.87 -1.55 -3.23
C GLY A 56 6.54 -1.78 -4.58
N ALA A 57 6.31 -0.89 -5.54
CA ALA A 57 6.97 -0.90 -6.84
C ALA A 57 8.49 -0.87 -6.73
N ARG A 58 9.04 0.06 -5.93
CA ARG A 58 10.49 0.18 -5.73
C ARG A 58 11.08 -1.04 -5.06
N VAL A 59 10.39 -1.63 -4.09
CA VAL A 59 10.87 -2.85 -3.42
C VAL A 59 10.83 -4.03 -4.38
N ALA A 60 9.71 -4.24 -5.08
CA ALA A 60 9.58 -5.30 -6.08
C ALA A 60 10.67 -5.23 -7.15
N LEU A 61 10.88 -4.06 -7.75
CA LEU A 61 11.93 -3.86 -8.75
C LEU A 61 13.32 -4.18 -8.19
N ARG A 62 13.63 -3.75 -6.96
CA ARG A 62 14.91 -4.06 -6.29
C ARG A 62 15.10 -5.55 -6.01
N MET A 63 14.04 -6.25 -5.60
CA MET A 63 14.10 -7.71 -5.38
C MET A 63 14.45 -8.47 -6.66
N PHE A 64 14.05 -7.97 -7.82
CA PHE A 64 14.42 -8.52 -9.12
C PHE A 64 15.70 -7.91 -9.74
N GLY A 65 16.49 -7.16 -8.95
CA GLY A 65 17.74 -6.54 -9.42
C GLY A 65 17.55 -5.38 -10.41
N LEU A 66 16.32 -4.92 -10.62
CA LEU A 66 15.99 -3.84 -11.54
C LEU A 66 16.12 -2.50 -10.82
N ARG A 67 17.16 -1.72 -11.16
CA ARG A 67 17.26 -0.31 -10.77
C ARG A 67 16.49 0.54 -11.78
N ARG A 68 15.16 0.48 -11.73
CA ARG A 68 14.29 1.36 -12.53
C ARG A 68 13.68 2.43 -11.64
N GLU A 69 13.50 3.61 -12.22
CA GLU A 69 12.70 4.68 -11.62
C GLU A 69 11.27 4.16 -11.42
N PRO A 70 10.63 4.42 -10.26
CA PRO A 70 9.28 3.94 -10.01
C PRO A 70 8.29 4.40 -11.10
N PRO A 71 7.23 3.62 -11.33
CA PRO A 71 6.19 3.96 -12.31
C PRO A 71 5.61 5.34 -12.06
N ALA A 72 5.23 6.04 -13.13
CA ALA A 72 4.58 7.33 -13.04
C ALA A 72 3.33 7.24 -12.13
N PRO A 73 3.06 8.23 -11.25
CA PRO A 73 1.93 8.18 -10.31
C PRO A 73 0.55 7.99 -10.96
N ALA A 74 0.42 8.23 -12.26
CA ALA A 74 -0.82 8.08 -13.03
C ALA A 74 -1.23 6.61 -13.24
N THR A 75 -0.32 5.65 -13.14
CA THR A 75 -0.66 4.22 -13.23
C THR A 75 -1.03 3.61 -11.88
N LEU A 76 -0.93 4.39 -10.79
CA LEU A 76 -1.23 3.94 -9.44
C LEU A 76 -2.68 4.31 -9.07
N THR A 77 -3.45 3.33 -8.60
CA THR A 77 -4.85 3.58 -8.23
C THR A 77 -4.93 4.54 -7.04
N ARG A 78 -5.96 5.38 -7.02
CA ARG A 78 -6.32 6.18 -5.84
C ARG A 78 -7.26 5.40 -4.90
N ASP A 79 -7.98 4.43 -5.46
CA ASP A 79 -9.00 3.65 -4.78
C ASP A 79 -8.43 2.30 -4.36
N LEU A 80 -7.75 2.32 -3.22
CA LEU A 80 -7.56 1.14 -2.42
C LEU A 80 -8.47 1.26 -1.19
N ALA A 81 -9.59 0.55 -1.21
CA ALA A 81 -10.40 0.30 -0.02
C ALA A 81 -9.52 -0.39 1.05
N PRO A 82 -9.48 0.09 2.30
CA PRO A 82 -8.84 -0.65 3.38
C PRO A 82 -9.43 -2.06 3.41
N GLY A 83 -8.59 -3.05 3.64
CA GLY A 83 -9.05 -4.43 3.67
C GLY A 83 -9.26 -5.10 2.31
N ARG A 84 -8.95 -4.44 1.19
CA ARG A 84 -8.97 -5.08 -0.13
C ARG A 84 -7.57 -5.42 -0.63
N ALA A 85 -7.43 -6.60 -1.21
CA ALA A 85 -6.24 -6.95 -1.97
C ALA A 85 -6.18 -6.11 -3.26
N LEU A 86 -4.98 -5.70 -3.66
CA LEU A 86 -4.76 -4.95 -4.89
C LEU A 86 -3.58 -5.53 -5.66
N LYS A 87 -3.83 -5.96 -6.88
CA LYS A 87 -2.78 -6.34 -7.83
C LYS A 87 -2.24 -5.10 -8.52
N VAL A 88 -0.92 -4.96 -8.52
CA VAL A 88 -0.20 -3.88 -9.19
C VAL A 88 0.65 -4.48 -10.30
N GLU A 89 0.44 -4.00 -11.53
CA GLU A 89 1.16 -4.47 -12.72
C GLU A 89 2.12 -3.40 -13.24
N LEU A 90 3.41 -3.73 -13.28
CA LEU A 90 4.51 -2.83 -13.61
C LEU A 90 5.33 -3.39 -14.78
N GLY A 91 4.72 -3.44 -15.96
CA GLY A 91 5.34 -4.06 -17.13
C GLY A 91 5.63 -5.54 -16.87
N ALA A 92 6.91 -5.90 -16.72
CA ALA A 92 7.35 -7.29 -16.52
C ALA A 92 7.27 -7.79 -15.06
N VAL A 93 6.96 -6.90 -14.10
CA VAL A 93 6.84 -7.23 -12.68
C VAL A 93 5.40 -7.05 -12.24
N SER A 94 4.85 -8.02 -11.52
CA SER A 94 3.56 -7.88 -10.84
C SER A 94 3.69 -8.24 -9.37
N PHE A 95 2.99 -7.49 -8.51
CA PHE A 95 2.90 -7.82 -7.08
C PHE A 95 1.49 -7.54 -6.56
N THR A 96 1.13 -8.23 -5.47
CA THR A 96 -0.14 -8.06 -4.79
C THR A 96 0.09 -7.39 -3.44
N LEU A 97 -0.69 -6.35 -3.15
CA LEU A 97 -0.80 -5.74 -1.85
C LEU A 97 -1.94 -6.41 -1.09
N MET A 98 -1.60 -7.17 -0.06
CA MET A 98 -2.53 -7.88 0.81
C MET A 98 -2.81 -7.06 2.07
N PRO A 99 -4.09 -6.87 2.46
CA PRO A 99 -4.41 -6.12 3.66
C PRO A 99 -3.94 -6.88 4.91
N ARG A 100 -3.19 -6.20 5.77
CA ARG A 100 -2.77 -6.67 7.07
C ARG A 100 -3.72 -6.13 8.14
N GLY A 101 -4.12 -6.98 9.08
CA GLY A 101 -4.86 -6.54 10.26
C GLY A 101 -6.28 -6.03 9.96
N LEU A 102 -7.01 -6.73 9.08
CA LEU A 102 -8.46 -6.55 8.86
C LEU A 102 -9.27 -6.49 10.18
N ASP A 103 -8.75 -7.07 11.27
CA ASP A 103 -9.38 -7.06 12.60
C ASP A 103 -9.51 -5.69 13.29
N ARG A 104 -8.75 -4.66 12.90
CA ARG A 104 -8.81 -3.36 13.62
C ARG A 104 -9.86 -2.38 13.12
N ASP A 105 -10.37 -2.57 11.91
CA ASP A 105 -11.34 -1.66 11.28
C ASP A 105 -12.75 -2.27 11.14
N LEU A 106 -12.98 -3.49 11.65
CA LEU A 106 -14.32 -3.99 11.92
C LEU A 106 -14.90 -3.25 13.14
N VAL A 107 -15.34 -2.01 12.93
CA VAL A 107 -16.35 -1.44 13.83
C VAL A 107 -17.55 -2.37 13.69
N PRO A 108 -18.05 -3.00 14.77
CA PRO A 108 -19.29 -3.76 14.67
C PRO A 108 -20.34 -2.81 14.11
N VAL A 109 -20.94 -3.18 12.97
CA VAL A 109 -22.23 -2.60 12.57
C VAL A 109 -23.14 -2.83 13.77
N ALA A 110 -23.46 -1.75 14.48
CA ALA A 110 -24.51 -1.79 15.48
C ALA A 110 -25.75 -2.30 14.75
N ALA A 111 -26.15 -3.53 15.06
CA ALA A 111 -27.44 -4.05 14.68
C ALA A 111 -28.48 -3.14 15.35
N GLY A 112 -29.13 -2.30 14.54
CA GLY A 112 -30.34 -1.57 14.90
C GLY A 112 -31.55 -2.36 14.47
#